data_AF-A0A371AVD4-F1
#
_entry.id   AF-A0A371AVD4-F1
#
_cell.length_a   1.000
_cell.length_b   1.000
_cell.length_c   1.000
_cell.angle_alpha   90.00
_cell.angle_beta   90.00
_cell.angle_gamma   90.00
#
_symmetry.space_group_name_H-M   'P 1'
#
loop_
_entity.id
_entity.type
_entity.pdbx_description
1 polymer ?
#
loop_
_entity_poly.entity_id
_entity_poly.type
_entity_poly.pdbx_seq_one_letter_code
_entity_poly.pdbx_strand_id
1 'polypeptide(L)' 'MWIHRTKYENSNRIEGKVEFSKDIKVKEKIMEKFPPIKMLYKSADNSMFEVFYLEHGTAIVSDLSGTPPRKFEF' A
#
# COMPACT_ATOMS: atom_id res chain seq x y z
N MET A 1 12.85 -28.44 -24.07
CA MET A 1 11.85 -27.98 -23.09
C MET A 1 12.42 -26.77 -22.38
N TRP A 2 11.98 -25.55 -22.72
CA TRP A 2 12.51 -24.31 -22.16
C TRP A 2 11.58 -23.82 -21.04
N ILE A 3 12.06 -23.86 -19.80
CA ILE A 3 11.33 -23.31 -18.65
C ILE A 3 11.59 -21.80 -18.62
N HIS A 4 10.57 -20.99 -18.90
CA HIS A 4 10.61 -19.55 -18.65
C HIS A 4 10.56 -19.31 -17.14
N ARG A 5 11.71 -19.11 -16.49
CA ARG A 5 11.76 -18.52 -15.14
C ARG A 5 11.60 -17.01 -15.27
N THR A 6 10.43 -16.48 -14.91
CA THR A 6 10.20 -15.04 -14.74
C THR A 6 11.08 -14.52 -13.61
N LYS A 7 11.88 -13.50 -13.90
CA LYS A 7 13.06 -13.10 -13.12
C LYS A 7 12.75 -12.23 -11.88
N TYR A 8 11.50 -12.08 -11.43
CA TYR A 8 11.12 -11.04 -10.45
C TYR A 8 9.90 -11.38 -9.58
N GLU A 9 9.87 -12.55 -8.94
CA GLU A 9 8.85 -12.83 -7.92
C GLU A 9 9.36 -12.37 -6.55
N ASN A 10 9.04 -11.13 -6.18
CA ASN A 10 9.30 -10.63 -4.82
C ASN A 10 8.02 -10.71 -3.99
N SER A 11 8.11 -11.21 -2.75
CA SER A 11 7.02 -11.13 -1.77
C SER A 11 7.31 -10.04 -0.75
N ASN A 12 6.34 -9.16 -0.52
CA ASN A 12 6.41 -8.12 0.51
C ASN A 12 5.42 -8.44 1.63
N ARG A 13 5.89 -8.42 2.89
CA ARG A 13 5.03 -8.45 4.08
C ARG A 13 5.19 -7.14 4.83
N ILE A 14 4.08 -6.48 5.11
CA ILE A 14 4.06 -5.21 5.85
C ILE A 14 3.22 -5.44 7.11
N GLU A 15 3.76 -5.06 8.25
CA GLU A 15 3.10 -5.13 9.55
C GLU A 15 3.17 -3.76 10.21
N GLY A 16 2.09 -3.33 10.84
CA GLY A 16 2.03 -2.05 11.54
C GLY A 16 0.64 -1.78 12.08
N LYS A 17 0.53 -0.78 12.96
CA LYS A 17 -0.76 -0.33 13.48
C LYS A 17 -1.42 0.61 12.47
N VAL A 18 -2.68 0.34 12.16
CA VAL A 18 -3.51 1.16 11.27
C VAL A 18 -4.02 2.38 12.02
N GLU A 19 -3.78 3.57 11.47
CA GLU A 19 -4.33 4.85 11.94
C GLU A 19 -5.22 5.47 10.87
N PHE A 20 -6.48 5.75 11.21
CA PHE A 20 -7.44 6.36 10.29
C PHE A 20 -7.33 7.88 10.31
N SER A 21 -7.18 8.48 9.13
CA SER A 21 -7.12 9.93 8.97
C SER A 21 -8.51 10.53 8.77
N LYS A 22 -8.80 11.57 9.55
CA LYS A 22 -10.00 12.42 9.39
C LYS A 22 -9.72 13.69 8.60
N ASP A 23 -8.48 13.89 8.12
CA ASP A 23 -8.11 15.10 7.39
C ASP A 23 -8.69 15.07 5.97
N ILE A 24 -9.63 15.98 5.71
CA ILE A 24 -10.28 16.08 4.40
C ILE A 24 -9.30 16.47 3.29
N LYS A 25 -8.25 17.25 3.59
CA LYS A 25 -7.24 17.64 2.59
C LYS A 25 -6.45 16.43 2.10
N VAL A 26 -6.21 15.44 2.96
CA VAL A 26 -5.56 14.19 2.57
C VAL A 26 -6.48 13.39 1.65
N LYS A 27 -7.77 13.32 1.96
CA LYS A 27 -8.79 12.67 1.13
C LYS A 27 -8.90 13.32 -0.25
N GLU A 28 -8.95 14.65 -0.32
CA GLU A 28 -8.97 15.41 -1.57
C GLU A 28 -7.73 15.13 -2.41
N LYS A 29 -6.54 15.19 -1.80
CA LYS A 29 -5.27 14.93 -2.50
C LYS A 29 -5.19 13.50 -3.06
N ILE A 30 -5.74 12.51 -2.36
CA ILE A 30 -5.84 11.13 -2.88
C ILE A 30 -6.76 11.08 -4.09
N MET A 31 -7.91 11.75 -4.06
CA MET A 31 -8.83 11.78 -5.20
C MET A 31 -8.25 12.49 -6.43
N GLU A 32 -7.45 13.53 -6.23
CA GLU A 32 -6.72 14.21 -7.31
C GLU A 32 -5.65 13.30 -7.91
N LYS A 33 -4.89 12.60 -7.07
CA LYS A 33 -3.80 11.72 -7.50
C LYS A 33 -4.31 10.43 -8.15
N PHE A 34 -5.47 9.94 -7.72
CA PHE A 34 -6.07 8.69 -8.19
C PHE A 34 -7.50 8.92 -8.69
N PRO A 35 -7.69 9.41 -9.94
CA PRO A 35 -9.01 9.72 -10.50
C PRO A 35 -10.09 8.61 -10.37
N PRO A 36 -9.76 7.30 -10.46
CA PRO A 36 -10.75 6.25 -10.24
C PRO A 36 -11.42 6.30 -8.85
N ILE A 37 -10.70 6.74 -7.81
CA ILE A 37 -11.25 6.88 -6.45
C ILE A 37 -12.34 7.96 -6.44
N LYS A 38 -12.11 9.08 -7.12
CA LYS A 38 -13.11 10.15 -7.28
C LYS A 38 -14.34 9.65 -8.03
N MET A 39 -14.18 8.79 -9.04
CA MET A 39 -15.32 8.21 -9.76
C MET A 39 -16.18 7.31 -8.88
N LEU A 40 -15.57 6.54 -7.96
CA LEU A 40 -16.27 5.64 -7.04
C LEU A 40 -16.98 6.40 -5.92
N TYR A 41 -16.28 7.30 -5.24
CA TYR A 41 -16.79 7.96 -4.02
C TYR A 41 -17.39 9.35 -4.26
N LYS A 42 -17.21 9.93 -5.46
CA LYS A 42 -17.70 11.25 -5.92
C LYS A 42 -17.10 12.47 -5.21
N SER A 43 -16.96 12.42 -3.88
CA SER A 43 -16.53 13.52 -3.04
C SER A 43 -15.71 13.05 -1.84
N ALA A 44 -14.80 13.90 -1.35
CA ALA A 44 -13.91 13.60 -0.23
C ALA A 44 -14.63 13.49 1.13
N ASP A 45 -15.82 14.09 1.25
CA ASP A 45 -16.70 14.03 2.42
C ASP A 45 -17.66 12.83 2.41
N ASN A 46 -17.57 11.94 1.41
CA ASN A 46 -18.36 10.71 1.38
C ASN A 46 -18.09 9.86 2.64
N SER A 47 -19.15 9.53 3.39
CA SER A 47 -19.05 8.81 4.66
C SER A 47 -18.47 7.40 4.53
N MET A 48 -18.53 6.79 3.35
CA MET A 48 -17.93 5.48 3.06
C MET A 48 -16.46 5.57 2.65
N PHE A 49 -15.94 6.78 2.36
CA PHE A 49 -14.56 6.96 1.97
C PHE A 49 -13.66 7.20 3.19
N GLU A 50 -12.95 6.17 3.60
CA GLU A 50 -11.96 6.22 4.68
C GLU A 50 -10.54 6.07 4.15
N VAL A 51 -9.60 6.73 4.81
CA VAL A 51 -8.17 6.67 4.50
C VAL A 51 -7.45 6.32 5.78
N PHE A 52 -6.49 5.42 5.68
CA PHE A 52 -5.61 5.06 6.78
C PHE A 52 -4.15 5.05 6.34
N TYR A 53 -3.27 5.08 7.34
CA TYR A 53 -1.84 4.97 7.16
C TYR A 53 -1.22 4.16 8.30
N LEU A 54 0.05 3.79 8.15
CA LEU A 54 0.87 3.21 9.20
C LEU A 54 1.89 4.27 9.62
N GLU A 55 1.82 4.76 10.86
CA GLU A 55 2.82 5.71 11.38
C GLU A 55 4.16 5.00 11.60
N HIS A 56 4.09 3.78 12.14
CA HIS A 56 5.24 2.91 12.37
C HIS A 56 4.93 1.48 11.95
N GLY A 57 5.96 0.75 11.52
CA GLY A 57 5.83 -0.64 11.14
C GLY A 57 7.11 -1.28 10.60
N THR A 58 6.93 -2.52 10.16
CA THR A 58 7.99 -3.35 9.60
C THR A 58 7.63 -3.73 8.16
N ALA A 59 8.60 -3.66 7.26
CA ALA A 59 8.50 -4.26 5.92
C ALA A 59 9.54 -5.36 5.73
N ILE A 60 9.11 -6.53 5.24
CA ILE A 60 9.96 -7.67 4.90
C ILE A 60 9.83 -7.96 3.41
N VAL A 61 10.95 -7.90 2.69
CA VAL A 61 11.04 -8.12 1.24
C VAL A 61 11.86 -9.38 0.98
N SER A 62 11.21 -10.41 0.42
CA SER A 62 11.85 -11.65 -0.04
C SER A 62 11.89 -11.67 -1.56
N ASP A 63 13.01 -12.07 -2.15
CA ASP A 63 13.17 -12.21 -3.59
C ASP A 63 12.92 -13.64 -4.10
N LEU A 64 12.40 -14.51 -3.22
CA LEU A 64 12.09 -15.92 -3.46
C LEU A 64 13.27 -16.74 -4.03
N SER A 65 14.49 -16.22 -3.95
CA SER A 65 15.71 -16.90 -4.40
C SER A 65 16.25 -17.91 -3.37
N GLY A 66 15.65 -17.95 -2.18
CA GLY A 66 16.15 -18.71 -1.02
C GLY A 66 17.16 -17.94 -0.19
N THR A 67 17.53 -16.70 -0.57
CA THR A 67 18.31 -15.81 0.29
C THR A 67 17.45 -15.27 1.45
N PRO A 68 18.04 -14.95 2.61
CA PRO A 68 17.30 -14.34 3.70
C PRO A 68 16.63 -13.02 3.26
N PRO A 69 15.36 -12.79 3.65
CA PRO A 69 14.65 -11.59 3.27
C PRO A 69 15.23 -10.35 3.95
N ARG A 70 15.11 -9.19 3.30
CA ARG A 70 15.51 -7.90 3.86
C ARG A 70 14.40 -7.34 4.72
N LYS A 71 14.76 -6.79 5.89
CA LYS A 71 13.84 -6.21 6.86
C LYS A 71 14.10 -4.70 7.00
N PHE A 72 13.03 -3.92 7.05
CA PHE A 72 13.03 -2.47 7.24
C PHE A 72 12.07 -2.11 8.39
N GLU A 73 12.46 -1.14 9.20
CA GLU A 73 11.60 -0.52 10.23
C GLU A 73 11.37 0.94 9.83
N PHE A 74 10.17 1.45 10.07
CA PHE A 74 9.78 2.84 9.85
C PHE A 74 8.84 3.31 10.95
#